data_AF-A0A935B2N7-F1
#
_entry.id   AF-A0A935B2N7-F1
#
_cell.length_a   1.000
_cell.length_b   1.000
_cell.length_c   1.000
_cell.angle_alpha   90.00
_cell.angle_beta   90.00
_cell.angle_gamma   90.00
#
_symmetry.space_group_name_H-M   'P 1'
#
loop_
_entity.id
_entity.type
_entity.pdbx_description
1 polymer ?
#
loop_
_entity_poly.entity_id
_entity_poly.type
_entity_poly.pdbx_seq_one_letter_code
_entity_poly.pdbx_strand_id
1 'polypeptide(L)'
;MPTVKRPGSARLLATAILILGLLIGYLGLSANGYLVPAVVAVLMAALLWLGKAGRLFMVVTLVNLFSGTLLVLVLAFGDVLGTHKLDVSGVSLLINLVTGGPAVALVAPALLLGLRRGKPLHSWFNPAQRAA
;
A
#
# COMPACT_ATOMS: atom_id res chain seq x y z
N MET A 1 -30.01 -6.06 -9.24
CA MET A 1 -28.84 -5.14 -9.30
C MET A 1 -27.79 -5.79 -10.18
N PRO A 2 -27.34 -5.17 -11.28
CA PRO A 2 -26.38 -5.81 -12.18
C PRO A 2 -25.06 -6.06 -11.42
N THR A 3 -24.63 -7.33 -11.37
CA THR A 3 -23.40 -7.75 -10.72
C THR A 3 -22.21 -7.24 -11.53
N VAL A 4 -21.70 -6.07 -11.14
CA VAL A 4 -20.45 -5.50 -11.63
C VAL A 4 -19.32 -6.53 -11.46
N LYS A 5 -18.91 -7.18 -12.55
CA LYS A 5 -17.81 -8.15 -12.55
C LYS A 5 -16.48 -7.38 -12.41
N ARG A 6 -16.02 -7.21 -11.17
CA ARG A 6 -14.75 -6.53 -10.85
C ARG A 6 -13.58 -7.17 -11.62
N PRO A 7 -12.58 -6.39 -12.08
CA PRO A 7 -11.41 -6.91 -12.76
C PRO A 7 -10.65 -7.91 -11.87
N GLY A 8 -10.22 -9.04 -12.45
CA GLY A 8 -9.58 -10.13 -11.71
C GLY A 8 -8.30 -9.71 -10.99
N SER A 9 -7.53 -8.79 -11.57
CA SER A 9 -6.32 -8.22 -10.97
C SER A 9 -6.59 -7.47 -9.67
N ALA A 10 -7.66 -6.67 -9.59
CA ALA A 10 -8.02 -5.94 -8.38
C ALA A 10 -8.46 -6.88 -7.25
N ARG A 11 -9.15 -7.98 -7.56
CA ARG A 11 -9.49 -9.02 -6.58
C ARG A 11 -8.23 -9.71 -6.07
N LEU A 12 -7.34 -10.12 -6.97
CA LEU A 12 -6.12 -10.83 -6.63
C LEU A 12 -5.21 -9.97 -5.75
N LEU A 13 -5.02 -8.69 -6.12
CA LEU A 13 -4.25 -7.73 -5.32
C LEU A 13 -4.90 -7.44 -3.97
N ALA A 14 -6.23 -7.26 -3.90
CA ALA A 14 -6.92 -7.06 -2.63
C ALA A 14 -6.79 -8.27 -1.71
N THR A 15 -6.94 -9.49 -2.25
CA THR A 15 -6.75 -10.73 -1.50
C THR A 15 -5.31 -10.89 -1.03
N ALA A 16 -4.32 -10.58 -1.89
CA ALA A 16 -2.91 -10.62 -1.51
C ALA A 16 -2.59 -9.64 -0.37
N ILE A 17 -3.06 -8.39 -0.47
CA ILE A 17 -2.89 -7.38 0.60
C ILE A 17 -3.58 -7.82 1.88
N LEU A 18 -4.77 -8.43 1.80
CA LEU A 18 -5.48 -8.96 2.96
C LEU A 18 -4.66 -10.06 3.65
N ILE A 19 -4.17 -11.04 2.90
CA ILE A 19 -3.35 -12.14 3.44
C ILE A 19 -2.10 -11.56 4.11
N LEU A 20 -1.40 -10.64 3.44
CA LEU A 20 -0.22 -9.98 3.99
C LEU A 20 -0.55 -9.20 5.28
N GLY A 21 -1.66 -8.46 5.30
CA GLY A 21 -2.11 -7.73 6.47
C GLY A 21 -2.42 -8.65 7.66
N LEU A 22 -3.07 -9.79 7.41
CA LEU A 22 -3.34 -10.80 8.45
C LEU A 22 -2.06 -11.46 8.97
N LEU A 23 -1.11 -11.78 8.10
CA LEU A 23 0.20 -12.32 8.50
C LEU A 23 0.98 -11.32 9.34
N ILE A 24 1.02 -10.04 8.95
CA ILE A 24 1.64 -8.98 9.76
C ILE A 24 0.90 -8.83 11.09
N GLY A 25 -0.44 -8.93 11.10
CA GLY A 25 -1.23 -8.88 12.33
C GLY A 25 -0.91 -10.02 13.28
N TYR A 26 -0.73 -11.23 12.75
CA TYR A 26 -0.29 -12.40 13.52
C TYR A 26 1.10 -12.17 14.13
N LEU A 27 2.07 -11.67 13.35
CA LEU A 27 3.38 -11.27 13.87
C LEU A 27 3.28 -10.13 14.91
N GLY A 28 2.30 -9.24 14.74
CA GLY A 28 2.01 -8.13 15.63
C GLY A 28 1.52 -8.53 17.03
N LEU A 29 1.00 -9.75 17.19
CA LEU A 29 0.66 -10.30 18.50
C LEU A 29 1.92 -10.51 19.37
N SER A 30 3.06 -10.76 18.74
CA SER A 30 4.35 -10.92 19.41
C SER A 30 5.16 -9.62 19.46
N ALA A 31 4.88 -8.67 18.57
CA ALA A 31 5.56 -7.39 18.48
C ALA A 31 4.60 -6.27 18.08
N ASN A 32 4.14 -5.50 19.07
CA ASN A 32 3.09 -4.48 18.92
C ASN A 32 3.33 -3.46 17.79
N GLY A 33 4.59 -3.22 17.41
CA GLY A 33 4.96 -2.35 16.29
C GLY A 33 4.36 -2.77 14.94
N TYR A 34 3.94 -4.03 14.78
CA TYR A 34 3.34 -4.52 13.54
C TYR A 34 1.80 -4.45 13.51
N LEU A 35 1.13 -4.10 14.62
CA LEU A 35 -0.34 -4.02 14.64
C LEU A 35 -0.86 -2.87 13.78
N VAL A 36 -0.19 -1.70 13.83
CA VAL A 36 -0.54 -0.53 13.02
C VAL A 36 -0.46 -0.82 11.52
N PRO A 37 0.68 -1.29 10.95
CA PRO A 37 0.75 -1.62 9.53
C PRO A 37 -0.23 -2.73 9.13
N ALA A 38 -0.52 -3.70 10.00
CA ALA A 38 -1.51 -4.73 9.74
C ALA A 38 -2.92 -4.15 9.52
N VAL A 39 -3.37 -3.27 10.44
CA VAL A 39 -4.67 -2.61 10.32
C VAL A 39 -4.74 -1.76 9.05
N VAL A 40 -3.69 -1.00 8.76
CA VAL A 40 -3.63 -0.16 7.55
C VAL A 40 -3.66 -1.03 6.28
N ALA A 41 -2.93 -2.16 6.25
CA ALA A 41 -2.97 -3.09 5.12
C ALA A 41 -4.37 -3.69 4.92
N VAL A 42 -5.07 -4.10 5.99
CA VAL A 42 -6.45 -4.59 5.92
C VAL A 42 -7.41 -3.51 5.42
N LEU A 43 -7.26 -2.26 5.89
CA LEU A 43 -8.04 -1.12 5.40
C LEU A 43 -7.78 -0.86 3.91
N MET A 44 -6.53 -0.93 3.46
CA MET A 44 -6.17 -0.77 2.05
C MET A 44 -6.76 -1.89 1.19
N ALA A 45 -6.73 -3.14 1.66
CA ALA A 45 -7.41 -4.26 1.00
C ALA A 45 -8.93 -4.03 0.90
N ALA A 46 -9.56 -3.54 1.97
CA ALA A 46 -10.99 -3.23 1.99
C ALA A 46 -11.33 -2.07 1.03
N LEU A 47 -10.52 -1.00 1.00
CA LEU A 47 -10.71 0.13 0.09
C LEU A 47 -10.57 -0.31 -1.38
N LEU A 48 -9.59 -1.16 -1.68
CA LEU A 48 -9.39 -1.72 -3.01
C LEU A 48 -10.54 -2.67 -3.41
N TRP A 49 -11.04 -3.47 -2.46
CA TRP A 49 -12.17 -4.36 -2.68
C TRP A 49 -13.47 -3.59 -2.91
N LEU A 50 -13.77 -2.60 -2.07
CA LEU A 50 -14.98 -1.78 -2.15
C LEU A 50 -14.95 -0.79 -3.30
N GLY A 51 -13.75 -0.47 -3.76
CA GLY A 51 -13.57 0.47 -4.84
C GLY A 51 -13.84 1.91 -4.48
N LYS A 52 -13.42 2.30 -3.27
CA LYS A 52 -13.70 3.62 -2.70
C LYS A 52 -12.40 4.34 -2.37
N ALA A 53 -12.50 5.66 -2.21
CA ALA A 53 -11.44 6.54 -1.69
C ALA A 53 -10.09 6.45 -2.43
N GLY A 54 -10.08 6.25 -3.74
CA GLY A 54 -8.83 5.94 -4.42
C GLY A 54 -7.80 7.09 -4.46
N ARG A 55 -8.18 8.37 -4.27
CA ARG A 55 -7.17 9.43 -4.06
C ARG A 55 -6.40 9.19 -2.76
N LEU A 56 -7.10 8.86 -1.68
CA LEU A 56 -6.50 8.48 -0.40
C LEU A 56 -5.64 7.23 -0.57
N PHE A 57 -6.18 6.18 -1.20
CA PHE A 57 -5.44 4.94 -1.49
C PHE A 57 -4.13 5.22 -2.25
N MET A 58 -4.19 6.05 -3.30
CA MET A 58 -3.03 6.42 -4.11
C MET A 58 -1.99 7.18 -3.28
N VAL A 59 -2.42 8.19 -2.51
CA VAL A 59 -1.52 8.97 -1.66
C VAL A 59 -0.87 8.08 -0.61
N VAL A 60 -1.64 7.25 0.10
CA VAL A 60 -1.10 6.32 1.10
C VAL A 60 -0.10 5.35 0.47
N THR A 61 -0.42 4.77 -0.69
CA THR A 61 0.49 3.85 -1.41
C THR A 61 1.78 4.54 -1.84
N LEU A 62 1.70 5.78 -2.33
CA LEU A 62 2.87 6.56 -2.73
C LEU A 62 3.74 6.95 -1.55
N VAL A 63 3.14 7.44 -0.47
CA VAL A 63 3.86 7.80 0.75
C VAL A 63 4.52 6.56 1.35
N ASN A 64 3.84 5.41 1.36
CA ASN A 64 4.40 4.14 1.80
C ASN A 64 5.60 3.71 0.95
N LEU A 65 5.45 3.73 -0.38
CA LEU A 65 6.53 3.34 -1.29
C LEU A 65 7.73 4.29 -1.17
N PHE A 66 7.49 5.60 -1.12
CA PHE A 66 8.55 6.59 -1.01
C PHE A 66 9.30 6.49 0.32
N SER A 67 8.57 6.41 1.43
CA SER A 67 9.18 6.22 2.77
C SER A 67 9.94 4.91 2.88
N GLY A 68 9.41 3.80 2.34
CA GLY A 68 10.10 2.52 2.31
C GLY A 68 11.35 2.54 1.45
N THR A 69 11.29 3.20 0.28
CA THR A 69 12.44 3.35 -0.61
C THR A 69 13.51 4.22 0.03
N LEU A 70 13.12 5.36 0.61
CA LEU A 70 14.03 6.25 1.32
C LEU A 70 14.70 5.53 2.49
N LEU A 71 13.93 4.76 3.26
CA LEU A 71 14.46 3.93 4.35
C LEU A 71 15.56 2.99 3.83
N VAL A 72 15.29 2.22 2.77
CA VAL A 72 16.26 1.29 2.18
C VAL A 72 17.49 2.03 1.68
N LEU A 73 17.33 3.14 0.96
CA LEU A 73 18.44 3.92 0.43
C LEU A 73 19.32 4.52 1.55
N VAL A 74 18.69 5.05 2.59
CA VAL A 74 19.41 5.64 3.74
C VAL A 74 20.15 4.55 4.52
N LEU A 75 19.53 3.38 4.74
CA LEU A 75 20.21 2.28 5.42
C LEU A 75 21.38 1.73 4.60
N ALA A 76 21.20 1.57 3.28
CA ALA A 76 22.18 0.98 2.39
C ALA A 76 23.32 1.92 1.97
N PHE A 77 23.05 3.22 1.81
CA PHE A 77 24.01 4.19 1.24
C PHE A 77 24.21 5.45 2.09
N GLY A 78 23.50 5.58 3.22
CA GLY A 78 23.49 6.80 4.02
C GLY A 78 24.67 6.97 4.97
N ASP A 79 25.80 6.30 4.77
CA ASP A 79 26.95 6.40 5.69
C ASP A 79 27.51 7.83 5.77
N VAL A 80 27.37 8.60 4.69
CA VAL A 80 27.74 10.02 4.61
C VAL A 80 26.88 10.91 5.52
N LEU A 81 25.69 10.45 5.93
CA LEU A 81 24.80 11.22 6.82
C LEU A 81 25.24 11.18 8.30
N GLY A 82 26.20 10.33 8.66
CA GLY A 82 26.67 10.21 10.04
C GLY A 82 25.52 9.94 11.02
N THR A 83 25.38 10.80 12.04
CA THR A 83 24.33 10.69 13.05
C THR A 83 22.91 10.87 12.49
N HIS A 84 22.75 11.65 11.42
CA HIS A 84 21.44 11.87 10.79
C HIS A 84 20.90 10.64 10.05
N LYS A 85 21.73 9.62 9.81
CA LYS A 85 21.28 8.36 9.20
C LYS A 85 20.18 7.71 10.03
N LEU A 86 20.32 7.73 11.36
CA LEU A 86 19.34 7.13 12.27
C LEU A 86 18.05 7.95 12.34
N ASP A 87 18.15 9.28 12.34
CA ASP A 87 16.98 10.17 12.35
C ASP A 87 16.13 9.96 11.08
N VAL A 88 16.76 10.00 9.91
CA VAL A 88 16.07 9.87 8.63
C VAL A 88 15.48 8.47 8.45
N SER A 89 16.22 7.42 8.82
CA SER A 89 15.70 6.05 8.76
C SER A 89 14.58 5.82 9.79
N GLY A 90 14.68 6.38 10.99
CA GLY A 90 13.62 6.31 12.01
C GLY A 90 12.33 6.96 11.53
N VAL A 91 12.39 8.18 11.01
CA VAL A 91 11.21 8.87 10.47
C VAL A 91 10.64 8.12 9.26
N SER A 92 11.51 7.65 8.36
CA SER A 92 11.08 6.90 7.17
C SER A 92 10.40 5.58 7.54
N LEU A 93 10.92 4.87 8.55
CA LEU A 93 10.32 3.65 9.10
C LEU A 93 8.95 3.93 9.72
N LEU A 94 8.82 4.96 10.55
CA LEU A 94 7.54 5.33 11.16
C LEU A 94 6.50 5.67 10.11
N ILE A 95 6.85 6.50 9.12
CA ILE A 95 5.96 6.85 8.01
C ILE A 95 5.57 5.61 7.22
N ASN A 96 6.53 4.70 6.95
CA ASN A 96 6.25 3.46 6.24
C ASN A 96 5.27 2.58 7.02
N LEU A 97 5.48 2.39 8.33
CA LEU A 97 4.61 1.59 9.21
C LEU A 97 3.17 2.13 9.24
N VAL A 98 2.99 3.44 9.45
CA VAL A 98 1.63 4.06 9.51
C VAL A 98 0.92 4.10 8.15
N THR A 99 1.64 3.81 7.06
CA THR A 99 1.07 3.74 5.70
C THR A 99 0.93 2.32 5.16
N GLY A 100 1.09 1.30 6.02
CA GLY A 100 0.85 -0.11 5.68
C GLY A 100 2.11 -0.98 5.65
N GLY A 101 3.26 -0.40 6.01
CA GLY A 101 4.52 -1.11 6.19
C GLY A 101 5.07 -1.74 4.90
N PRO A 102 5.96 -2.73 5.04
CA PRO A 102 6.59 -3.42 3.91
C PRO A 102 5.60 -4.16 3.02
N ALA A 103 4.49 -4.69 3.58
CA ALA A 103 3.49 -5.40 2.77
C ALA A 103 2.91 -4.52 1.68
N VAL A 104 2.46 -3.30 2.03
CA VAL A 104 1.94 -2.35 1.04
C VAL A 104 3.04 -1.94 0.06
N ALA A 105 4.28 -1.75 0.53
CA ALA A 105 5.41 -1.38 -0.32
C ALA A 105 5.74 -2.45 -1.38
N LEU A 106 5.64 -3.75 -1.03
CA LEU A 106 5.88 -4.86 -1.95
C LEU A 106 4.85 -4.90 -3.09
N VAL A 107 3.58 -4.60 -2.79
CA VAL A 107 2.52 -4.59 -3.80
C VAL A 107 2.36 -3.23 -4.48
N ALA A 108 2.94 -2.15 -3.93
CA ALA A 108 2.82 -0.79 -4.43
C ALA A 108 3.28 -0.63 -5.89
N PRO A 109 4.41 -1.19 -6.35
CA PRO A 109 4.78 -1.14 -7.76
C PRO A 109 3.75 -1.82 -8.66
N ALA A 110 3.22 -2.98 -8.28
CA ALA A 110 2.18 -3.67 -9.05
C ALA A 110 0.86 -2.87 -9.08
N LEU A 111 0.50 -2.26 -7.94
CA LEU A 111 -0.62 -1.33 -7.86
C LEU A 111 -0.39 -0.14 -8.81
N LEU A 112 0.76 0.55 -8.73
CA LEU A 112 1.11 1.78 -9.45
C LEU A 112 1.46 1.59 -10.94
N LEU A 113 2.01 0.44 -11.33
CA LEU A 113 2.31 0.08 -12.72
C LEU A 113 1.12 -0.58 -13.42
N GLY A 114 0.31 -1.35 -12.69
CA GLY A 114 -1.03 -1.74 -13.14
C GLY A 114 -1.98 -0.54 -13.31
N LEU A 115 -1.53 0.68 -12.94
CA LEU A 115 -2.32 1.90 -12.77
C LEU A 115 -2.28 2.90 -13.93
N ARG A 116 -1.67 2.62 -15.10
CA ARG A 116 -1.64 3.60 -16.23
C ARG A 116 -1.81 2.98 -17.64
N ARG A 117 -2.49 3.64 -18.58
CA ARG A 117 -2.71 5.10 -18.74
C ARG A 117 -4.16 5.51 -19.03
N GLY A 118 -4.60 6.61 -18.40
CA GLY A 118 -5.65 7.50 -18.95
C GLY A 118 -7.03 7.50 -18.31
N LYS A 119 -7.31 6.72 -17.24
CA LYS A 119 -8.68 6.60 -16.71
C LYS A 119 -8.86 7.07 -15.25
N PRO A 120 -9.89 7.90 -14.97
CA PRO A 120 -10.15 8.46 -13.65
C PRO A 120 -10.67 7.42 -12.66
N LEU A 121 -10.46 7.68 -11.38
CA LEU A 121 -10.64 6.77 -10.27
C LEU A 121 -12.04 6.11 -10.14
N HIS A 122 -13.10 6.83 -10.52
CA HIS A 122 -14.47 6.29 -10.52
C HIS A 122 -14.67 5.19 -11.57
N SER A 123 -13.84 5.16 -12.62
CA SER A 123 -13.86 4.12 -13.67
C SER A 123 -13.07 2.87 -13.27
N TRP A 124 -12.32 2.92 -12.16
CA TRP A 124 -11.61 1.75 -11.61
C TRP A 124 -12.59 0.74 -10.99
N PHE A 125 -13.81 1.19 -10.67
CA PHE A 125 -14.80 0.44 -9.89
C PHE A 125 -16.21 0.41 -10.52
N ASN A 126 -16.38 1.01 -11.71
CA ASN A 126 -17.65 1.08 -12.41
C ASN A 126 -17.52 0.41 -13.81
N PRO A 127 -18.31 -0.63 -14.14
CA PRO A 127 -18.12 -1.43 -15.37
C PRO A 127 -18.75 -0.81 -16.61
N ALA A 128 -19.55 0.26 -16.45
CA ALA A 128 -20.36 0.84 -17.53
C ALA A 128 -19.56 1.60 -18.60
N GLN A 129 -18.24 1.78 -18.42
CA GLN A 129 -17.40 2.56 -19.34
C GLN A 129 -16.56 1.67 -20.29
N ARG A 130 -17.03 0.45 -20.55
CA ARG A 130 -16.47 -0.48 -21.55
C ARG A 130 -17.11 -0.36 -22.94
N ALA A 131 -18.17 0.43 -23.09
CA ALA A 131 -18.85 0.65 -24.37
C ALA A 131 -19.15 2.14 -24.55
N ALA A 132 -18.15 2.88 -25.01
CA ALA A 132 -18.29 4.17 -25.69
C ALA A 132 -16.95 4.44 -26.39
#